data_AF-A0A914Y312-F1
#
_entry.id   AF-A0A914Y312-F1
#
_cell.length_a   1.000
_cell.length_b   1.000
_cell.length_c   1.000
_cell.angle_alpha   90.00
_cell.angle_beta   90.00
_cell.angle_gamma   90.00
#
_symmetry.space_group_name_H-M   'P 1'
#
loop_
_entity.id
_entity.type
_entity.pdbx_description
1 polymer ?
#
loop_
_entity_poly.entity_id
_entity_poly.type
_entity_poly.pdbx_seq_one_letter_code
_entity_poly.pdbx_strand_id
1 'polypeptide(L)'
;MDAFGVPYTGSNVLGSALSMDKIRTKQVWLSLGLPTPQYRKVTAEDVHANAAELGLPVVVKPANEGSSVGISRVTDDAGLDEAVALAARYDGQLLMEQMVVGDELTVAILGDVALPSIRIVPKGQWYDYNAKYIAEDTQYLCPGLDGDDEEEIRRIALAAFRAAGCRGWGRVDVMRRAGRPGKAAVGGKRAGPQAVAGRAGSDPGRTQAIRTLGHRPPGVRAGQAVPHA
;
A
#
# COMPACT_ATOMS: atom_id res chain seq x y z
N MET A 1 10.93 0.77 -26.01
CA MET A 1 9.83 0.39 -26.93
C MET A 1 9.15 1.62 -27.51
N ASP A 2 8.77 2.61 -26.70
CA ASP A 2 8.21 3.90 -27.20
C ASP A 2 9.05 4.56 -28.31
N ALA A 3 10.36 4.74 -28.08
CA ALA A 3 11.26 5.36 -29.07
C ALA A 3 11.37 4.59 -30.39
N PHE A 4 11.04 3.30 -30.40
CA PHE A 4 11.10 2.44 -31.58
C PHE A 4 9.72 2.19 -32.21
N GLY A 5 8.66 2.81 -31.69
CA GLY A 5 7.29 2.60 -32.18
C GLY A 5 6.77 1.17 -31.99
N VAL A 6 7.41 0.36 -31.15
CA VAL A 6 7.01 -1.03 -30.90
C VAL A 6 5.92 -1.04 -29.83
N PRO A 7 4.72 -1.59 -30.10
CA PRO A 7 3.68 -1.75 -29.09
C PRO A 7 4.12 -2.66 -27.95
N TYR A 8 3.68 -2.37 -26.73
CA TYR A 8 3.96 -3.18 -25.54
C TYR A 8 2.80 -3.14 -24.55
N THR A 9 2.78 -4.13 -23.67
CA THR A 9 1.74 -4.26 -22.65
C THR A 9 2.04 -3.40 -21.43
N GLY A 10 0.98 -2.90 -20.79
CA GLY A 10 1.08 -2.14 -19.54
C GLY A 10 1.31 -0.63 -19.72
N SER A 11 1.73 -0.02 -18.61
CA SER A 11 1.97 1.43 -18.46
C SER A 11 3.08 1.95 -19.35
N ASN A 12 2.99 3.21 -19.79
CA ASN A 12 4.12 3.90 -20.43
C ASN A 12 5.24 4.23 -19.43
N VAL A 13 6.31 4.84 -19.95
CA VAL A 13 7.42 5.39 -19.17
C VAL A 13 6.95 6.16 -17.94
N LEU A 14 5.99 7.08 -18.06
CA LEU A 14 5.52 7.87 -16.92
C LEU A 14 4.83 6.97 -15.87
N GLY A 15 3.86 6.15 -16.29
CA GLY A 15 3.14 5.27 -15.37
C GLY A 15 4.04 4.25 -14.68
N SER A 16 5.00 3.69 -15.42
CA SER A 16 6.00 2.79 -14.85
C SER A 16 6.95 3.52 -13.89
N ALA A 17 7.44 4.71 -14.24
CA ALA A 17 8.35 5.47 -13.38
C ALA A 17 7.67 5.93 -12.08
N LEU A 18 6.43 6.45 -12.16
CA LEU A 18 5.68 6.85 -10.98
C LEU A 18 5.39 5.65 -10.09
N SER A 19 4.83 4.57 -10.63
CA SER A 19 4.48 3.38 -9.83
C SER A 19 5.67 2.70 -9.15
N MET A 20 6.87 2.80 -9.72
CA MET A 20 8.10 2.35 -9.08
C MET A 20 8.53 3.23 -7.91
N ASP A 21 8.25 4.53 -7.93
CA ASP A 21 8.59 5.45 -6.85
C ASP A 21 7.44 5.64 -5.87
N LYS A 22 7.53 4.96 -4.73
CA LYS A 22 6.49 5.00 -3.68
C LYS A 22 6.26 6.41 -3.12
N ILE A 23 7.30 7.24 -3.04
CA ILE A 23 7.16 8.57 -2.47
C ILE A 23 6.44 9.47 -3.47
N ARG A 24 6.89 9.51 -4.72
CA ARG A 24 6.23 10.31 -5.78
C ARG A 24 4.80 9.85 -6.02
N THR A 25 4.55 8.54 -6.03
CA THR A 25 3.20 7.98 -6.09
C THR A 25 2.31 8.51 -4.95
N LYS A 26 2.80 8.46 -3.69
CA LYS A 26 2.05 9.00 -2.55
C LYS A 26 1.78 10.50 -2.66
N GLN A 27 2.75 11.29 -3.16
CA GLN A 27 2.55 12.72 -3.38
C GLN A 27 1.40 13.00 -4.37
N VAL A 28 1.36 12.27 -5.48
CA VAL A 28 0.28 12.38 -6.47
C VAL A 28 -1.06 11.95 -5.86
N TRP A 29 -1.11 10.81 -5.18
CA TRP A 29 -2.32 10.34 -4.52
C TRP A 29 -2.87 11.34 -3.50
N LEU A 30 -2.01 11.89 -2.63
CA LEU A 30 -2.42 12.88 -1.64
C LEU A 30 -2.96 14.16 -2.31
N SER A 31 -2.36 14.61 -3.42
CA SER A 31 -2.85 15.77 -4.16
C SER A 31 -4.25 15.59 -4.75
N LEU A 32 -4.67 14.34 -4.95
CA LEU A 32 -5.99 13.95 -5.48
C LEU A 32 -6.95 13.48 -4.39
N GLY A 33 -6.57 13.61 -3.11
CA GLY A 33 -7.39 13.17 -1.97
C GLY A 33 -7.52 11.65 -1.82
N LEU A 34 -6.62 10.88 -2.43
CA LEU A 34 -6.59 9.42 -2.28
C LEU A 34 -5.92 9.01 -0.95
N PRO A 35 -6.45 8.00 -0.26
CA PRO A 35 -5.97 7.64 1.07
C PRO A 35 -4.68 6.82 1.00
N THR A 36 -3.66 7.26 1.71
CA THR A 36 -2.41 6.52 1.93
C THR A 36 -1.92 6.76 3.37
N PRO A 37 -1.16 5.83 3.99
CA PRO A 37 -0.64 6.06 5.34
C PRO A 37 0.25 7.30 5.37
N GLN A 38 0.23 8.03 6.49
CA GLN A 38 1.16 9.13 6.69
C GLN A 38 2.59 8.61 6.58
N TYR A 39 3.46 9.43 6.00
CA TYR A 39 4.81 9.01 5.71
C TYR A 39 5.80 10.17 5.84
N ARG A 40 7.09 9.80 5.88
CA ARG A 40 8.25 10.68 5.83
C ARG A 40 9.29 10.09 4.90
N LYS A 41 10.02 10.97 4.20
CA LYS A 41 11.34 10.60 3.67
C LYS A 41 12.29 10.57 4.86
N VAL A 42 13.15 9.57 4.92
CA VAL A 42 14.05 9.40 6.05
C VAL A 42 15.49 9.16 5.60
N THR A 43 16.42 9.50 6.48
CA THR A 43 17.86 9.29 6.40
C THR A 43 18.34 8.66 7.72
N ALA A 44 19.62 8.27 7.82
CA ALA A 44 20.15 7.75 9.08
C ALA A 44 20.15 8.83 10.17
N GLU A 45 20.28 10.09 9.79
CA GLU A 45 20.39 11.23 10.70
C GLU A 45 19.04 11.67 11.29
N ASP A 46 17.95 11.50 10.54
CA ASP A 46 16.62 12.03 10.92
C ASP A 46 15.60 10.95 11.34
N VAL A 47 15.99 9.66 11.31
CA VAL A 47 15.05 8.54 11.48
C VAL A 47 14.30 8.59 12.81
N HIS A 48 14.98 8.88 13.91
CA HIS A 48 14.39 8.96 15.25
C HIS A 48 13.41 10.13 15.38
N ALA A 49 13.78 11.31 14.85
CA ALA A 49 12.91 12.48 14.86
C ALA A 49 11.64 12.24 14.03
N ASN A 50 11.79 11.64 12.84
CA ASN A 50 10.68 11.29 11.97
C ASN A 50 9.75 10.23 12.60
N ALA A 51 10.32 9.23 13.30
CA ALA A 51 9.53 8.23 14.02
C ALA A 51 8.75 8.84 15.19
N ALA A 52 9.36 9.76 15.94
CA ALA A 52 8.70 10.49 17.02
C ALA A 52 7.51 11.32 16.51
N GLU A 53 7.63 11.93 15.33
CA GLU A 53 6.52 12.66 14.69
C GLU A 53 5.41 11.75 14.14
N LEU A 54 5.76 10.66 13.43
CA LEU A 54 4.78 9.77 12.81
C LEU A 54 4.04 8.89 13.82
N GLY A 55 4.71 8.57 14.94
CA GLY A 55 4.26 7.62 15.95
C GLY A 55 4.55 6.17 15.56
N LEU A 56 5.06 5.39 16.52
CA LEU A 56 5.27 3.95 16.38
C LEU A 56 3.94 3.18 16.56
N PRO A 57 3.80 1.99 15.92
CA PRO A 57 4.76 1.33 15.04
C PRO A 57 4.81 1.90 13.61
N VAL A 58 5.98 1.80 12.97
CA VAL A 58 6.25 2.24 11.59
C VAL A 58 6.81 1.12 10.72
N VAL A 59 6.77 1.34 9.41
CA VAL A 59 7.45 0.52 8.40
C VAL A 59 8.49 1.37 7.69
N VAL A 60 9.74 0.90 7.65
CA VAL A 60 10.85 1.51 6.90
C VAL A 60 11.15 0.66 5.67
N LYS A 61 11.30 1.29 4.50
CA LYS A 61 11.54 0.59 3.22
C LYS A 61 12.22 1.46 2.16
N PRO A 62 12.91 0.87 1.18
CA PRO A 62 13.35 1.59 -0.01
C PRO A 62 12.16 2.09 -0.85
N ALA A 63 12.26 3.31 -1.36
CA ALA A 63 11.21 3.92 -2.18
C ALA A 63 10.99 3.18 -3.49
N ASN A 64 12.04 2.60 -4.08
CA ASN A 64 12.02 2.06 -5.44
C ASN A 64 11.98 0.52 -5.55
N GLU A 65 11.99 -0.21 -4.43
CA GLU A 65 12.04 -1.67 -4.46
C GLU A 65 10.68 -2.39 -4.47
N GLY A 66 10.68 -3.61 -5.00
CA GLY A 66 9.52 -4.51 -5.02
C GLY A 66 9.61 -5.64 -3.99
N SER A 67 8.66 -6.57 -4.04
CA SER A 67 8.79 -7.91 -3.43
C SER A 67 9.13 -7.97 -1.93
N SER A 68 8.77 -6.93 -1.16
CA SER A 68 9.09 -6.83 0.27
C SER A 68 10.59 -6.80 0.60
N VAL A 69 11.42 -6.45 -0.38
CA VAL A 69 12.88 -6.36 -0.22
C VAL A 69 13.24 -5.09 0.58
N GLY A 70 14.15 -5.23 1.56
CA GLY A 70 14.62 -4.13 2.41
C GLY A 70 13.56 -3.52 3.34
N ILE A 71 12.44 -4.21 3.57
CA ILE A 71 11.36 -3.70 4.42
C ILE A 71 11.55 -4.17 5.87
N SER A 72 11.50 -3.22 6.81
CA SER A 72 11.50 -3.48 8.24
C SER A 72 10.24 -2.93 8.90
N ARG A 73 9.72 -3.67 9.87
CA ARG A 73 8.66 -3.22 10.79
C ARG A 73 9.32 -2.87 12.10
N VAL A 74 9.06 -1.66 12.60
CA VAL A 74 9.72 -1.13 13.79
C VAL A 74 8.66 -0.74 14.81
N THR A 75 8.69 -1.41 15.96
CA THR A 75 7.70 -1.24 17.04
C THR A 75 8.18 -0.36 18.18
N ASP A 76 9.50 -0.17 18.30
CA ASP A 76 10.18 0.64 19.31
C ASP A 76 11.33 1.41 18.66
N ASP A 77 11.81 2.43 19.36
CA ASP A 77 12.83 3.36 18.86
C ASP A 77 14.19 2.65 18.58
N ALA A 78 14.50 1.59 19.34
CA ALA A 78 15.76 0.87 19.25
C ALA A 78 15.94 0.13 17.92
N GLY A 79 14.85 -0.23 17.23
CA GLY A 79 14.90 -0.92 15.93
C GLY A 79 15.09 -0.01 14.71
N LEU A 80 15.14 1.33 14.88
CA LEU A 80 15.15 2.27 13.76
C LEU A 80 16.46 2.29 12.97
N ASP A 81 17.60 2.29 13.66
CA ASP A 81 18.92 2.31 13.02
C ASP A 81 19.15 1.06 12.15
N GLU A 82 18.82 -0.12 12.67
CA GLU A 82 18.94 -1.38 11.93
C GLU A 82 18.01 -1.38 10.70
N ALA A 83 16.79 -0.86 10.86
CA ALA A 83 15.83 -0.76 9.77
C ALA A 83 16.31 0.16 8.63
N VAL A 84 16.91 1.31 8.96
CA VAL A 84 17.52 2.20 7.98
C VAL A 84 18.75 1.55 7.35
N ALA A 85 19.63 0.93 8.14
CA ALA A 85 20.82 0.25 7.62
C ALA A 85 20.46 -0.89 6.65
N LEU A 86 19.38 -1.63 6.90
CA LEU A 86 18.88 -2.65 5.98
C LEU A 86 18.33 -2.03 4.69
N ALA A 87 17.51 -0.99 4.80
CA ALA A 87 16.90 -0.34 3.64
C ALA A 87 17.92 0.43 2.79
N ALA A 88 18.97 0.98 3.40
CA ALA A 88 20.06 1.70 2.73
C ALA A 88 20.98 0.81 1.88
N ARG A 89 20.82 -0.52 1.95
CA ARG A 89 21.52 -1.46 1.03
C ARG A 89 21.00 -1.38 -0.40
N TYR A 90 19.90 -0.68 -0.63
CA TYR A 90 19.25 -0.53 -1.93
C TYR A 90 19.32 0.93 -2.37
N ASP A 91 19.53 1.14 -3.67
CA ASP A 91 19.66 2.48 -4.23
C ASP A 91 18.36 3.29 -4.12
N GLY A 92 18.51 4.58 -3.85
CA GLY A 92 17.43 5.56 -3.88
C GLY A 92 17.04 6.10 -2.51
N GLN A 93 15.83 6.66 -2.44
CA GLN A 93 15.35 7.31 -1.22
C GLN A 93 14.74 6.28 -0.26
N LEU A 94 14.81 6.54 1.04
CA LEU A 94 14.12 5.74 2.05
C LEU A 94 12.80 6.37 2.45
N LEU A 95 11.86 5.49 2.80
CA LEU A 95 10.49 5.83 3.15
C LEU A 95 10.14 5.19 4.49
N MET A 96 9.69 6.02 5.44
CA MET A 96 9.03 5.58 6.67
C MET A 96 7.54 5.87 6.55
N GLU A 97 6.69 4.89 6.86
CA GLU A 97 5.24 5.06 6.89
C GLU A 97 4.62 4.51 8.17
N GLN A 98 3.51 5.10 8.61
CA GLN A 98 2.70 4.53 9.70
C GLN A 98 2.31 3.09 9.37
N MET A 99 2.51 2.18 10.31
CA MET A 99 2.08 0.80 10.13
C MET A 99 0.55 0.73 10.14
N VAL A 100 -0.02 0.17 9.08
CA VAL A 100 -1.46 -0.13 9.02
C VAL A 100 -1.68 -1.56 9.48
N VAL A 101 -2.46 -1.73 10.54
CA VAL A 101 -2.88 -3.04 11.04
C VAL A 101 -4.30 -3.34 10.56
N GLY A 102 -4.48 -4.47 9.89
CA GLY A 102 -5.76 -4.92 9.36
C GLY A 102 -5.60 -5.84 8.17
N ASP A 103 -6.61 -5.87 7.31
CA ASP A 103 -6.66 -6.80 6.17
C ASP A 103 -5.77 -6.32 5.03
N GLU A 104 -4.93 -7.23 4.52
CA GLU A 104 -4.14 -7.00 3.32
C GLU A 104 -4.92 -7.46 2.10
N LEU A 105 -5.17 -6.53 1.18
CA LEU A 105 -5.96 -6.75 -0.02
C LEU A 105 -5.17 -6.34 -1.25
N THR A 106 -5.50 -6.96 -2.37
CA THR A 106 -4.97 -6.56 -3.65
C THR A 106 -6.06 -6.56 -4.71
N VAL A 107 -6.05 -5.55 -5.58
CA VAL A 107 -7.05 -5.38 -6.64
C VAL A 107 -6.32 -5.31 -7.98
N ALA A 108 -6.63 -6.24 -8.86
CA ALA A 108 -6.13 -6.23 -10.22
C ALA A 108 -6.95 -5.27 -11.09
N ILE A 109 -6.27 -4.50 -11.93
CA ILE A 109 -6.88 -3.60 -12.90
C ILE A 109 -6.61 -4.13 -14.31
N LEU A 110 -7.66 -4.21 -15.13
CA LEU A 110 -7.58 -4.56 -16.55
C LEU A 110 -8.34 -3.50 -17.37
N GLY A 111 -7.59 -2.69 -18.13
CA GLY A 111 -8.11 -1.50 -18.79
C GLY A 111 -8.70 -0.53 -17.76
N ASP A 112 -10.00 -0.31 -17.87
CA ASP A 112 -10.79 0.55 -16.97
C ASP A 112 -11.60 -0.23 -15.93
N VAL A 113 -11.35 -1.53 -15.80
CA VAL A 113 -12.08 -2.42 -14.89
C VAL A 113 -11.19 -2.81 -13.71
N ALA A 114 -11.66 -2.50 -12.50
CA ALA A 114 -11.15 -3.14 -11.29
C ALA A 114 -11.80 -4.52 -11.11
N LEU A 115 -10.99 -5.57 -11.08
CA LEU A 115 -11.44 -6.95 -10.82
C LEU A 115 -11.78 -7.14 -9.32
N PRO A 116 -12.43 -8.24 -8.93
CA PRO A 116 -12.69 -8.53 -7.53
C PRO A 116 -11.41 -8.48 -6.69
N SER A 117 -11.51 -7.94 -5.48
CA SER A 117 -10.40 -7.89 -4.54
C SER A 117 -9.99 -9.29 -4.12
N ILE A 118 -8.72 -9.46 -3.80
CA ILE A 118 -8.18 -10.67 -3.19
C ILE A 118 -7.67 -10.29 -1.81
N ARG A 119 -8.25 -10.87 -0.76
CA ARG A 119 -7.73 -10.75 0.60
C ARG A 119 -6.68 -11.82 0.84
N ILE A 120 -5.51 -11.39 1.28
CA ILE A 120 -4.36 -12.24 1.55
C ILE A 120 -4.32 -12.48 3.06
N VAL A 121 -4.52 -13.74 3.46
CA VAL A 121 -4.53 -14.15 4.87
C VAL A 121 -3.32 -15.04 5.13
N PRO A 122 -2.19 -14.46 5.60
CA PRO A 122 -1.06 -15.25 6.04
C PRO A 122 -1.41 -16.02 7.32
N LYS A 123 -0.83 -17.21 7.52
CA LYS A 123 -1.01 -17.99 8.76
C LYS A 123 -0.26 -17.38 9.95
N GLY A 124 0.86 -16.71 9.68
CA GLY A 124 1.54 -15.85 10.65
C GLY A 124 0.85 -14.50 10.76
N GLN A 125 1.34 -13.62 11.63
CA GLN A 125 0.74 -12.29 11.76
C GLN A 125 0.82 -11.47 10.45
N TRP A 126 1.72 -11.79 9.50
CA TRP A 126 2.18 -10.87 8.45
C TRP A 126 2.46 -11.52 7.09
N TYR A 127 2.26 -10.75 6.00
CA TYR A 127 2.61 -11.13 4.63
C TYR A 127 4.01 -10.61 4.24
N ASP A 128 5.00 -11.49 4.23
CA ASP A 128 6.40 -11.20 3.88
C ASP A 128 6.83 -11.95 2.59
N TYR A 129 8.12 -11.91 2.24
CA TYR A 129 8.65 -12.63 1.08
C TYR A 129 8.44 -14.15 1.18
N ASN A 130 8.57 -14.71 2.39
CA ASN A 130 8.40 -16.13 2.64
C ASN A 130 6.93 -16.54 2.39
N ALA A 131 5.97 -15.74 2.88
CA ALA A 131 4.55 -15.92 2.60
C ALA A 131 4.18 -15.79 1.10
N LYS A 132 4.97 -15.05 0.32
CA LYS A 132 4.72 -14.85 -1.13
C LYS A 132 5.17 -16.00 -2.01
N TYR A 133 6.23 -16.71 -1.64
CA TYR A 133 6.93 -17.61 -2.59
C TYR A 133 7.29 -18.99 -2.03
N ILE A 134 7.15 -19.21 -0.72
CA ILE A 134 7.63 -20.43 -0.05
C ILE A 134 6.52 -21.11 0.76
N ALA A 135 5.65 -20.34 1.42
CA ALA A 135 4.62 -20.90 2.28
C ALA A 135 3.39 -21.42 1.49
N GLU A 136 3.02 -22.68 1.68
CA GLU A 136 1.82 -23.30 1.07
C GLU A 136 0.52 -23.01 1.83
N ASP A 137 0.58 -22.29 2.95
CA ASP A 137 -0.55 -22.10 3.89
C ASP A 137 -1.13 -20.68 3.93
N THR A 138 -0.74 -19.81 2.99
CA THR A 138 -1.38 -18.51 2.79
C THR A 138 -2.73 -18.70 2.11
N GLN A 139 -3.82 -18.22 2.73
CA GLN A 139 -5.15 -18.27 2.12
C GLN A 139 -5.40 -17.02 1.27
N TYR A 140 -6.08 -17.22 0.15
CA TYR A 140 -6.49 -16.18 -0.77
C TYR A 140 -8.01 -16.21 -0.91
N LEU A 141 -8.69 -15.19 -0.40
CA LEU A 141 -10.15 -15.08 -0.47
C LEU A 141 -10.52 -14.12 -1.61
N CYS A 142 -11.40 -14.55 -2.51
CA CYS A 142 -11.83 -13.78 -3.68
C CYS A 142 -13.34 -13.97 -3.93
N PRO A 143 -14.18 -12.92 -3.85
CA PRO A 143 -13.83 -11.56 -3.39
C PRO A 143 -13.24 -11.54 -1.97
N GLY A 144 -12.37 -10.57 -1.70
CA GLY A 144 -11.74 -10.39 -0.40
C GLY A 144 -12.61 -9.64 0.62
N LEU A 145 -13.63 -8.92 0.13
CA LEU A 145 -14.66 -8.18 0.86
C LEU A 145 -16.02 -8.38 0.18
N ASP A 146 -17.08 -7.95 0.84
CA ASP A 146 -18.46 -8.03 0.34
C ASP A 146 -19.17 -6.67 0.37
N GLY A 147 -20.19 -6.51 -0.49
CA GLY A 147 -21.07 -5.35 -0.52
C GLY A 147 -20.34 -4.02 -0.77
N ASP A 148 -20.77 -2.96 -0.08
CA ASP A 148 -20.24 -1.61 -0.24
C ASP A 148 -18.72 -1.51 -0.02
N ASP A 149 -18.16 -2.35 0.86
CA ASP A 149 -16.72 -2.36 1.14
C ASP A 149 -15.90 -2.86 -0.07
N GLU A 150 -16.45 -3.81 -0.84
CA GLU A 150 -15.86 -4.33 -2.08
C GLU A 150 -15.98 -3.33 -3.24
N GLU A 151 -17.10 -2.62 -3.31
CA GLU A 151 -17.27 -1.55 -4.31
C GLU A 151 -16.30 -0.39 -4.05
N GLU A 152 -16.13 -0.02 -2.79
CA GLU A 152 -15.24 1.07 -2.38
C GLU A 152 -13.76 0.75 -2.63
N ILE A 153 -13.29 -0.46 -2.27
CA ILE A 153 -11.89 -0.85 -2.50
C ILE A 153 -11.56 -0.88 -4.00
N ARG A 154 -12.49 -1.35 -4.83
CA ARG A 154 -12.34 -1.37 -6.29
C ARG A 154 -12.31 0.04 -6.88
N ARG A 155 -13.16 0.94 -6.38
CA ARG A 155 -13.19 2.36 -6.77
C ARG A 155 -11.89 3.06 -6.41
N ILE A 156 -11.39 2.88 -5.18
CA ILE A 156 -10.13 3.46 -4.72
C ILE A 156 -8.96 2.90 -5.53
N ALA A 157 -8.90 1.59 -5.76
CA ALA A 157 -7.83 0.97 -6.53
C ALA A 157 -7.78 1.49 -7.97
N LEU A 158 -8.93 1.58 -8.66
CA LEU A 158 -8.98 2.11 -10.02
C LEU A 158 -8.55 3.59 -10.07
N ALA A 159 -8.99 4.40 -9.12
CA ALA A 159 -8.60 5.80 -9.01
C ALA A 159 -7.08 5.95 -8.76
N ALA A 160 -6.51 5.11 -7.88
CA ALA A 160 -5.09 5.09 -7.58
C ALA A 160 -4.22 4.69 -8.78
N PHE A 161 -4.68 3.68 -9.53
CA PHE A 161 -4.01 3.21 -10.75
C PHE A 161 -3.97 4.31 -11.82
N ARG A 162 -5.11 4.98 -12.06
CA ARG A 162 -5.21 6.10 -13.00
C ARG A 162 -4.37 7.30 -12.55
N ALA A 163 -4.41 7.63 -11.25
CA ALA A 163 -3.65 8.73 -10.67
C ALA A 163 -2.14 8.58 -10.88
N ALA A 164 -1.61 7.35 -10.81
CA ALA A 164 -0.21 7.08 -11.08
C ALA A 164 0.16 7.07 -12.58
N GLY A 165 -0.78 7.39 -13.47
CA GLY A 165 -0.56 7.37 -14.93
C GLY A 165 -0.47 5.95 -15.52
N CYS A 166 -0.91 4.94 -14.77
CA CYS A 166 -0.87 3.56 -15.24
C CYS A 166 -1.99 3.27 -16.25
N ARG A 167 -1.75 2.30 -17.14
CA ARG A 167 -2.71 1.86 -18.18
C ARG A 167 -2.54 0.39 -18.52
N GLY A 168 -3.49 -0.15 -19.27
CA GLY A 168 -3.44 -1.51 -19.79
C GLY A 168 -3.81 -2.52 -18.70
N TRP A 169 -2.89 -2.80 -17.78
CA TRP A 169 -3.17 -3.67 -16.64
C TRP A 169 -2.15 -3.46 -15.52
N GLY A 170 -2.52 -3.86 -14.30
CA GLY A 170 -1.62 -3.85 -13.15
C GLY A 170 -2.34 -4.26 -11.88
N ARG A 171 -1.70 -4.01 -10.74
CA ARG A 171 -2.25 -4.38 -9.43
C ARG A 171 -2.02 -3.29 -8.40
N VAL A 172 -3.03 -3.04 -7.57
CA VAL A 172 -2.98 -2.07 -6.48
C VAL A 172 -3.08 -2.81 -5.16
N ASP A 173 -2.07 -2.65 -4.30
CA ASP A 173 -2.05 -3.25 -2.97
C ASP A 173 -2.61 -2.25 -1.95
N VAL A 174 -3.61 -2.68 -1.19
CA VAL A 174 -4.40 -1.85 -0.27
C VAL A 174 -4.51 -2.53 1.09
N MET A 175 -4.40 -1.74 2.17
CA MET A 175 -4.65 -2.21 3.53
C MET A 175 -5.98 -1.64 4.02
N ARG A 176 -6.87 -2.47 4.54
CA ARG A 176 -8.07 -2.02 5.26
C ARG A 176 -7.78 -2.05 6.75
N ARG A 177 -7.78 -0.89 7.42
CA ARG A 177 -7.60 -0.84 8.88
C ARG A 177 -8.64 -1.70 9.57
N ALA A 178 -8.20 -2.45 10.58
CA ALA A 178 -9.13 -3.08 11.51
C ALA A 178 -9.96 -1.98 12.18
N GLY A 179 -11.29 -2.09 12.11
CA GLY A 179 -12.16 -1.28 12.94
C GLY A 179 -11.80 -1.47 14.41
N ARG A 180 -11.83 -0.42 15.23
CA ARG A 180 -11.80 -0.60 16.69
C ARG A 180 -12.88 -1.62 17.06
N PRO A 181 -12.61 -2.65 17.89
CA PRO A 181 -13.67 -3.51 18.38
C PRO A 181 -14.71 -2.62 19.06
N GLY A 182 -15.91 -2.58 18.48
CA GLY A 182 -16.96 -1.66 18.91
C GLY A 182 -17.34 -1.94 20.36
N LYS A 183 -17.40 -0.88 21.18
CA LYS A 183 -18.39 -0.89 22.27
C LYS A 183 -19.74 -1.11 21.59
N ALA A 184 -20.41 -2.20 21.95
CA ALA A 184 -21.79 -2.44 21.56
C ALA A 184 -22.60 -1.15 21.75
N ALA A 185 -23.32 -0.75 20.70
CA ALA A 185 -24.22 0.38 20.75
C ALA A 185 -25.33 0.08 21.78
N VAL A 186 -25.19 0.58 23.00
CA VAL A 186 -26.30 0.72 23.94
C VAL A 186 -26.97 2.06 23.61
N GLY A 187 -28.22 1.97 23.14
CA GLY A 187 -29.01 3.12 22.74
C GLY A 187 -29.31 4.07 23.90
N GLY A 188 -29.26 5.38 23.59
CA GLY A 188 -29.70 6.46 24.46
C GLY A 188 -30.00 7.71 23.63
N LYS A 189 -31.23 8.23 23.74
CA LYS A 189 -31.86 9.26 22.89
C LYS A 189 -31.39 10.71 23.19
N ARG A 190 -31.31 11.52 22.10
CA ARG A 190 -31.57 13.00 21.95
C ARG A 190 -30.61 13.98 22.67
N ALA A 191 -30.32 15.23 22.24
CA ALA A 191 -30.79 16.15 21.18
C ALA A 191 -29.75 17.29 20.94
N GLY A 192 -29.84 18.02 19.82
CA GLY A 192 -29.35 19.42 19.68
C GLY A 192 -28.55 19.75 18.40
N PRO A 193 -28.89 20.80 17.60
CA PRO A 193 -28.46 20.95 16.22
C PRO A 193 -27.28 21.93 16.02
N GLN A 194 -26.40 21.63 15.06
CA GLN A 194 -25.73 22.64 14.24
C GLN A 194 -25.29 21.99 12.92
N ALA A 195 -25.85 22.49 11.83
CA ALA A 195 -25.51 22.11 10.47
C ALA A 195 -24.23 22.86 10.03
N VAL A 196 -23.41 22.23 9.18
CA VAL A 196 -23.08 22.70 7.82
C VAL A 196 -22.10 21.73 7.13
N ALA A 197 -22.37 21.54 5.84
CA ALA A 197 -21.55 20.98 4.76
C ALA A 197 -21.32 19.46 4.74
N GLY A 198 -22.00 18.82 3.79
CA GLY A 198 -21.97 17.37 3.57
C GLY A 198 -20.59 16.86 3.18
N ARG A 199 -20.07 15.97 4.03
CA ARG A 199 -19.13 14.93 3.64
C ARG A 199 -19.92 13.64 3.52
N ALA A 200 -19.80 12.97 2.38
CA ALA A 200 -20.18 11.56 2.28
C ALA A 200 -19.50 10.80 3.42
N GLY A 201 -20.28 9.97 4.12
CA GLY A 201 -19.97 9.33 5.39
C GLY A 201 -18.73 8.46 5.38
N SER A 202 -17.58 9.11 5.60
CA SER A 202 -16.33 8.58 6.10
C SER A 202 -16.39 8.01 7.52
N ASP A 203 -16.70 6.72 7.79
CA ASP A 203 -16.44 6.15 9.13
C ASP A 203 -14.92 6.18 9.40
N PRO A 204 -14.40 7.00 10.33
CA PRO A 204 -12.96 7.11 10.59
C PRO A 204 -12.37 5.79 11.13
N GLY A 205 -13.20 4.83 11.54
CA GLY A 205 -12.78 3.47 11.92
C GLY A 205 -12.52 2.52 10.75
N ARG A 206 -12.84 2.89 9.50
CA ARG A 206 -12.78 2.02 8.32
C ARG A 206 -11.91 2.59 7.19
N THR A 207 -10.74 3.14 7.52
CA THR A 207 -9.87 3.72 6.50
C THR A 207 -9.14 2.64 5.70
N GLN A 208 -9.40 2.58 4.40
CA GLN A 208 -8.62 1.84 3.43
C GLN A 208 -7.43 2.70 3.00
N ALA A 209 -6.22 2.15 2.92
CA ALA A 209 -5.01 2.90 2.63
C ALA A 209 -4.17 2.20 1.57
N ILE A 210 -3.88 2.90 0.48
CA ILE A 210 -3.09 2.35 -0.63
C ILE A 210 -1.62 2.31 -0.23
N ARG A 211 -0.98 1.14 -0.37
CA ARG A 211 0.40 0.91 0.07
C ARG A 211 1.40 1.00 -1.07
N THR A 212 1.09 0.36 -2.19
CA THR A 212 1.99 0.23 -3.35
C THR A 212 1.22 -0.09 -4.62
N LEU A 213 1.77 0.29 -5.77
CA LEU A 213 1.40 -0.26 -7.07
C LEU A 213 2.38 -1.38 -7.43
N GLY A 214 1.85 -2.56 -7.71
CA GLY A 214 2.65 -3.65 -8.29
C GLY A 214 2.73 -3.46 -9.79
N HIS A 215 3.85 -2.94 -10.29
CA HIS A 215 4.19 -2.99 -11.71
C HIS A 215 5.31 -4.00 -11.90
N ARG A 216 5.04 -5.06 -12.68
CA ARG A 216 6.09 -5.97 -13.14
C ARG A 216 6.56 -5.45 -14.50
N PRO A 217 7.82 -5.00 -14.66
CA PRO A 217 8.30 -4.58 -15.96
C PRO A 217 8.26 -5.76 -16.95
N PRO A 218 7.99 -5.51 -18.24
CA PRO A 218 8.00 -6.56 -19.24
C PRO A 218 9.38 -7.22 -19.31
N GLY A 219 9.46 -8.54 -19.07
CA GLY A 219 10.68 -9.34 -19.26
C GLY A 219 11.17 -10.18 -18.07
N VAL A 220 10.64 -10.01 -16.86
CA VAL A 220 11.07 -10.80 -15.69
C VAL A 220 10.23 -12.08 -15.55
N ARG A 221 10.84 -13.25 -15.83
CA ARG A 221 10.22 -14.57 -15.61
C ARG A 221 10.01 -14.81 -14.11
N ALA A 222 8.92 -15.51 -13.77
CA ALA A 222 8.75 -16.05 -12.42
C ALA A 222 9.90 -17.03 -12.11
N GLY A 223 10.64 -16.82 -11.01
CA GLY A 223 11.59 -17.80 -10.48
C GLY A 223 13.09 -17.48 -10.57
N GLN A 224 13.52 -16.27 -10.93
CA GLN A 224 14.92 -15.88 -10.70
C GLN A 224 15.07 -15.26 -9.31
N ALA A 225 15.43 -16.10 -8.34
CA ALA A 225 16.02 -15.66 -7.09
C ALA A 225 17.27 -14.84 -7.43
N VAL A 226 17.35 -13.61 -6.91
CA VAL A 226 18.61 -12.87 -6.86
C VAL A 226 19.47 -13.59 -5.81
N PRO A 227 20.65 -14.13 -6.16
CA PRO A 227 21.50 -14.77 -5.19
C PRO A 227 22.00 -13.71 -4.20
N HIS A 228 21.86 -14.01 -2.90
CA HIS A 228 22.51 -13.25 -1.85
C HIS A 228 24.03 -13.29 -2.06
N ALA A 229 24.65 -12.12 -2.14
CA ALA A 229 26.06 -11.89 -1.85
C ALA A 229 26.14 -11.08 -0.55
#